data_AF-A0A150GK16-F1
#
_entry.id   AF-A0A150GK16-F1
#
_cell.length_a   1.000
_cell.length_b   1.000
_cell.length_c   1.000
_cell.angle_alpha   90.00
_cell.angle_beta   90.00
_cell.angle_gamma   90.00
#
_symmetry.space_group_name_H-M   'P 1'
#
loop_
_entity.id
_entity.type
_entity.pdbx_description
1 polymer ?
#
loop_
_entity_poly.entity_id
_entity_poly.type
_entity_poly.pdbx_seq_one_letter_code
_entity_poly.pdbx_strand_id
1 'polypeptide(L)'
;MPPKKEPTALKPVLLAGIIVLLPVCFTIMIMGILGIQILMDTESKSFLSQTEFGRLYRKLTSVNPFFSAMFVNGGMIGTMFAITKLVEHRRAVKSAAAAPKEEVKAEATESKKEK
;
A
#
# COMPACT_ATOMS: atom_id res chain seq x y z
N MET A 1 26.25 -6.36 9.75
CA MET A 1 25.16 -5.44 9.36
C MET A 1 24.56 -5.95 8.06
N PRO A 2 23.24 -6.17 7.95
CA PRO A 2 22.66 -6.58 6.68
C PRO A 2 22.82 -5.46 5.63
N PRO A 3 23.09 -5.79 4.36
CA PRO A 3 23.28 -4.80 3.31
C PRO A 3 21.98 -3.99 3.14
N LYS A 4 22.09 -2.66 3.21
CA LYS A 4 20.97 -1.76 2.88
C LYS A 4 20.66 -1.96 1.40
N LYS A 5 19.57 -2.67 1.10
CA LYS A 5 19.04 -2.74 -0.28
C LYS A 5 18.71 -1.32 -0.73
N GLU A 6 19.34 -0.88 -1.82
CA GLU A 6 19.07 0.43 -2.37
C GLU A 6 17.60 0.51 -2.83
N PRO A 7 16.90 1.63 -2.58
CA PRO A 7 15.51 1.78 -2.98
C PRO A 7 15.42 1.73 -4.51
N THR A 8 14.86 0.65 -5.04
CA THR A 8 14.66 0.48 -6.48
C THR A 8 13.33 1.07 -6.90
N ALA A 9 13.30 1.83 -8.00
CA ALA A 9 12.05 2.33 -8.54
C ALA A 9 11.15 1.17 -9.00
N LEU A 10 9.90 1.18 -8.55
CA LEU A 10 8.87 0.24 -9.00
C LEU A 10 8.63 0.33 -10.52
N LYS A 11 8.39 -0.82 -11.15
CA LYS A 11 7.91 -0.88 -12.54
C LYS A 11 6.53 -0.22 -12.65
N PRO A 12 6.19 0.42 -13.80
CA PRO A 12 4.91 1.14 -13.96
C PRO A 12 3.66 0.32 -13.62
N VAL A 13 3.64 -0.96 -14.01
CA VAL A 13 2.53 -1.88 -13.72
C VAL A 13 2.36 -2.13 -12.21
N LEU A 14 3.47 -2.29 -11.49
CA LEU A 14 3.46 -2.49 -10.04
C LEU A 14 3.03 -1.21 -9.31
N LEU A 15 3.46 -0.04 -9.81
CA LEU A 15 3.04 1.25 -9.27
C LEU A 15 1.53 1.44 -9.44
N ALA A 16 0.99 1.20 -10.64
CA ALA A 16 -0.45 1.27 -10.89
C ALA A 16 -1.22 0.30 -9.98
N GLY A 17 -0.72 -0.93 -9.85
CA GLY A 17 -1.30 -1.92 -8.94
C GLY A 17 -1.34 -1.44 -7.48
N ILE A 18 -0.24 -0.85 -6.98
CA ILE A 18 -0.18 -0.34 -5.59
C ILE A 18 -1.08 0.89 -5.40
N ILE A 19 -1.19 1.77 -6.40
CA ILE A 19 -2.09 2.94 -6.36
C ILE A 19 -3.56 2.50 -6.26
N VAL A 20 -3.95 1.44 -6.96
CA VAL A 20 -5.31 0.87 -6.89
C VAL A 20 -5.50 0.06 -5.61
N LEU A 21 -4.48 -0.67 -5.17
CA LEU A 21 -4.54 -1.50 -3.96
C LEU A 21 -4.70 -0.67 -2.69
N LEU A 22 -4.05 0.50 -2.62
CA LEU A 22 -4.10 1.38 -1.44
C LEU A 22 -5.53 1.75 -1.00
N PRO A 23 -6.41 2.33 -1.85
CA PRO A 23 -7.78 2.66 -1.44
C PRO A 23 -8.61 1.40 -1.14
N VAL A 24 -8.35 0.28 -1.79
CA VAL A 24 -9.02 -1.00 -1.50
C VAL A 24 -8.66 -1.49 -0.09
N CYS A 25 -7.38 -1.55 0.25
CA CYS A 25 -6.94 -1.93 1.60
C CYS A 25 -7.44 -0.95 2.67
N PHE A 26 -7.46 0.34 2.36
CA PHE A 26 -7.92 1.38 3.27
C PHE A 26 -9.43 1.29 3.55
N THR A 27 -10.24 1.06 2.52
CA THR A 27 -11.69 0.86 2.68
C THR A 27 -12.01 -0.42 3.45
N ILE A 28 -11.31 -1.52 3.17
CA ILE A 28 -11.43 -2.76 3.95
C ILE A 28 -11.08 -2.54 5.42
N MET A 29 -10.01 -1.79 5.70
CA MET A 29 -9.62 -1.45 7.07
C MET A 29 -10.72 -0.65 7.78
N ILE A 30 -11.28 0.38 7.13
CA ILE A 30 -12.38 1.19 7.68
C ILE A 30 -13.61 0.32 7.94
N MET A 31 -13.99 -0.53 6.99
CA MET A 31 -15.11 -1.46 7.18
C MET A 31 -14.89 -2.37 8.39
N GLY A 32 -13.67 -2.87 8.59
CA GLY A 32 -13.30 -3.65 9.76
C GLY A 32 -13.45 -2.87 11.06
N ILE A 33 -12.96 -1.62 11.12
CA ILE A 33 -13.04 -0.77 12.31
C ILE A 33 -14.50 -0.45 12.66
N LEU A 34 -15.31 -0.05 11.67
CA LEU A 34 -16.74 0.20 11.87
C LEU A 34 -17.47 -1.07 12.29
N GLY A 35 -17.10 -2.20 11.70
CA GLY A 35 -17.62 -3.52 12.06
C GLY A 35 -17.33 -3.92 13.50
N ILE A 36 -16.13 -3.63 14.01
CA ILE A 36 -15.81 -3.83 15.43
C ILE A 36 -16.71 -2.96 16.32
N GLN A 37 -16.95 -1.70 15.97
CA GLN A 37 -17.88 -0.86 16.74
C GLN A 37 -19.29 -1.45 16.79
N ILE A 38 -19.77 -2.01 15.67
CA ILE A 38 -21.07 -2.70 15.62
C ILE A 38 -21.10 -3.95 16.49
N LEU A 39 -19.98 -4.70 16.57
CA LEU A 39 -19.88 -5.89 17.40
C LEU A 39 -19.79 -5.55 18.90
N MET A 40 -19.15 -4.44 19.25
CA MET A 40 -19.08 -3.96 20.63
C MET A 40 -20.42 -3.39 21.13
N ASP A 41 -21.29 -2.95 20.23
CA ASP A 41 -22.62 -2.45 20.56
C ASP A 41 -23.62 -3.59 20.79
N THR A 42 -23.48 -4.26 21.94
CA THR A 42 -24.35 -5.39 22.34
C THR A 42 -25.81 -4.97 22.51
N GLU A 43 -26.07 -3.72 22.89
CA GLU A 43 -27.42 -3.19 23.11
C GLU A 43 -28.07 -2.62 21.84
N SER A 44 -27.36 -2.65 20.69
CA SER A 44 -27.83 -2.14 19.39
C SER A 44 -28.34 -0.69 19.44
N LYS A 45 -27.72 0.11 20.32
CA LYS A 45 -28.08 1.52 20.55
C LYS A 45 -27.43 2.45 19.52
N SER A 46 -26.33 2.01 18.91
CA SER A 46 -25.64 2.79 17.88
C SER A 46 -26.44 2.80 16.59
N PHE A 47 -26.53 3.97 15.96
CA PHE A 47 -27.13 4.14 14.63
C PHE A 47 -26.51 3.18 13.61
N LEU A 48 -25.19 2.97 13.66
CA LEU A 48 -24.45 2.07 12.77
C LEU A 48 -24.92 0.62 12.85
N SER A 49 -25.23 0.13 14.05
CA SER A 49 -25.71 -1.24 14.27
C SER A 49 -27.10 -1.50 13.69
N GLN A 50 -27.90 -0.44 13.54
CA GLN A 50 -29.26 -0.51 13.00
C GLN A 50 -29.31 -0.42 11.48
N THR A 51 -28.23 0.03 10.84
CA THR A 51 -28.13 0.10 9.38
C THR A 51 -28.09 -1.29 8.73
N GLU A 52 -28.40 -1.35 7.42
CA GLU A 52 -28.24 -2.58 6.63
C GLU A 52 -26.78 -3.08 6.62
N PHE A 53 -25.81 -2.17 6.69
CA PHE A 53 -24.41 -2.55 6.87
C PHE A 53 -24.18 -3.29 8.19
N GLY A 54 -24.71 -2.77 9.31
CA GLY A 54 -24.61 -3.40 10.62
C GLY A 54 -25.23 -4.80 10.65
N ARG A 55 -26.42 -4.96 10.05
CA ARG A 55 -27.10 -6.25 9.92
C ARG A 55 -26.29 -7.25 9.09
N LEU A 56 -25.79 -6.82 7.92
CA LEU A 56 -24.96 -7.66 7.05
C LEU A 56 -23.64 -8.04 7.70
N TYR A 57 -22.99 -7.10 8.39
CA TYR A 57 -21.71 -7.35 9.06
C TYR A 57 -21.87 -8.35 10.21
N ARG A 58 -22.92 -8.24 11.02
CA ARG A 58 -23.26 -9.24 12.05
C ARG A 58 -23.54 -10.61 11.46
N LYS A 59 -24.26 -10.67 10.34
CA LYS A 59 -24.52 -11.93 9.61
C LYS A 59 -23.24 -12.54 9.04
N LEU A 60 -22.33 -11.71 8.52
CA LEU A 60 -21.05 -12.18 7.98
C LEU A 60 -20.16 -12.75 9.09
N THR A 61 -20.09 -12.04 10.22
CA THR A 61 -19.27 -12.44 11.38
C THR A 61 -19.87 -13.59 12.18
N SER A 62 -21.19 -13.80 12.13
CA SER A 62 -21.81 -14.99 12.72
C SER A 62 -21.48 -16.29 11.96
N VAL A 63 -21.19 -16.19 10.65
CA VAL A 63 -20.67 -17.33 9.87
C VAL A 63 -19.21 -17.59 10.21
N ASN A 64 -18.40 -16.53 10.30
CA ASN A 64 -17.00 -16.65 10.70
C ASN A 64 -16.49 -15.38 11.41
N PRO A 65 -16.15 -15.45 12.71
CA PRO A 65 -15.66 -14.29 13.46
C PRO A 65 -14.30 -13.78 12.95
N PHE A 66 -13.52 -14.61 12.24
CA PHE A 66 -12.23 -14.21 11.69
C PHE A 66 -12.34 -13.14 10.60
N PHE A 67 -13.52 -12.93 9.98
CA PHE A 67 -13.68 -11.86 9.00
C PHE A 67 -13.39 -10.48 9.58
N SER A 68 -13.76 -10.23 10.84
CA SER A 68 -13.50 -8.94 11.48
C SER A 68 -12.00 -8.70 11.66
N ALA A 69 -11.27 -9.72 12.14
CA ALA A 69 -9.83 -9.68 12.26
C ALA A 69 -9.13 -9.57 10.89
N MET A 70 -9.64 -10.26 9.87
CA MET A 70 -9.11 -10.23 8.51
C MET A 70 -9.25 -8.83 7.89
N PHE A 71 -10.39 -8.17 8.04
CA PHE A 71 -10.59 -6.82 7.50
C PHE A 71 -9.71 -5.79 8.19
N VAL A 72 -9.62 -5.82 9.53
CA VAL A 72 -8.76 -4.87 10.26
C VAL A 72 -7.28 -5.16 10.02
N ASN A 73 -6.81 -6.38 10.28
CA ASN A 73 -5.40 -6.71 10.16
C ASN A 73 -4.93 -6.72 8.71
N GLY A 74 -5.71 -7.33 7.82
CA GLY A 74 -5.39 -7.38 6.39
C GLY A 74 -5.45 -6.00 5.74
N GLY A 75 -6.46 -5.20 6.08
CA GLY A 75 -6.56 -3.81 5.64
C GLY A 75 -5.39 -2.96 6.14
N MET A 76 -5.01 -3.09 7.41
CA MET A 76 -3.90 -2.34 8.01
C MET A 76 -2.54 -2.74 7.40
N ILE A 77 -2.24 -4.04 7.32
CA ILE A 77 -1.00 -4.55 6.71
C ILE A 77 -0.92 -4.14 5.25
N GLY A 78 -2.00 -4.30 4.49
CA GLY A 78 -2.05 -3.92 3.07
C GLY A 78 -1.84 -2.42 2.87
N THR A 79 -2.47 -1.59 3.71
CA THR A 79 -2.31 -0.13 3.67
C THR A 79 -0.87 0.28 4.01
N MET A 80 -0.29 -0.27 5.08
CA MET A 80 1.11 0.00 5.44
C MET A 80 2.06 -0.43 4.34
N PHE A 81 1.88 -1.64 3.79
CA PHE A 81 2.71 -2.14 2.69
C PHE A 81 2.65 -1.22 1.47
N ALA A 82 1.45 -0.80 1.06
CA ALA A 82 1.26 0.09 -0.08
C ALA A 82 1.93 1.46 0.16
N ILE A 83 1.74 2.05 1.35
CA ILE A 83 2.39 3.32 1.73
C ILE A 83 3.91 3.19 1.69
N THR A 84 4.48 2.17 2.33
CA THR A 84 5.92 1.94 2.36
C THR A 84 6.48 1.82 0.95
N LYS A 85 5.82 1.06 0.07
CA LYS A 85 6.26 0.89 -1.32
C LYS A 85 6.18 2.18 -2.14
N LEU A 86 5.15 3.00 -1.93
CA LEU A 86 5.04 4.31 -2.59
C LEU A 86 6.10 5.29 -2.09
N VAL A 87 6.42 5.27 -0.79
CA VAL A 87 7.48 6.09 -0.20
C VAL A 87 8.85 5.65 -0.71
N GLU A 88 9.13 4.34 -0.76
CA GLU A 88 10.35 3.78 -1.35
C GLU A 88 10.50 4.20 -2.82
N HIS A 89 9.43 4.11 -3.61
CA HIS A 89 9.44 4.53 -5.00
C HIS A 89 9.73 6.03 -5.14
N ARG A 90 9.09 6.90 -4.34
CA ARG A 90 9.39 8.33 -4.35
C ARG A 90 10.83 8.64 -3.96
N ARG A 91 11.40 7.91 -2.99
CA ARG A 91 12.80 8.04 -2.60
C ARG A 91 13.73 7.64 -3.75
N ALA A 92 13.45 6.51 -4.41
CA ALA A 92 14.21 6.02 -5.56
C ALA A 92 14.20 7.02 -6.75
N VAL A 93 13.03 7.59 -7.05
CA VAL A 93 12.89 8.59 -8.13
C VAL A 93 13.67 9.87 -7.77
N LYS A 94 13.61 10.31 -6.51
CA LYS A 94 14.36 11.49 -6.06
C LYS A 94 15.87 11.27 -6.09
N SER A 95 16.36 10.10 -5.71
CA SER A 95 17.79 9.78 -5.79
C SER A 95 18.29 9.63 -7.23
N ALA A 96 17.49 9.04 -8.12
CA ALA A 96 17.80 8.96 -9.55
C ALA A 96 17.83 10.34 -10.23
N ALA A 97 16.97 11.27 -9.79
CA ALA A 97 16.99 12.64 -10.29
C ALA A 97 18.16 13.48 -9.74
N ALA A 98 18.71 13.10 -8.58
CA ALA A 98 19.85 13.78 -7.95
C ALA A 98 21.21 13.21 -8.36
N ALA A 99 21.25 12.06 -9.05
CA ALA A 99 22.47 11.53 -9.64
C ALA A 99 22.86 12.42 -10.84
N PRO A 100 23.98 13.17 -10.78
CA PRO A 100 24.43 13.96 -11.91
C PRO A 100 24.72 13.04 -13.09
N LYS A 101 24.34 13.47 -14.28
CA LYS A 101 24.66 12.82 -15.56
C LYS A 101 26.16 12.95 -15.87
N GLU A 102 27.03 12.37 -15.05
CA GLU A 102 28.43 12.17 -15.40
C GLU A 102 28.57 10.75 -15.93
N GLU A 103 28.31 10.51 -17.22
CA GLU A 103 28.76 9.34 -18.00
C GLU A 103 28.11 9.33 -19.39
N VAL A 104 28.29 10.37 -20.22
CA VAL A 104 28.03 10.25 -21.69
C VAL A 104 29.06 11.03 -22.53
N LYS A 105 30.27 11.31 -22.01
CA LYS A 105 31.25 12.13 -22.77
C LYS A 105 32.67 11.57 -22.83
N ALA A 106 32.87 10.27 -22.60
CA ALA A 106 34.20 9.65 -22.68
C ALA A 106 34.48 8.86 -23.97
N GLU A 107 33.47 8.37 -24.72
CA GLU A 107 33.74 7.42 -25.83
C GLU A 107 33.82 8.02 -27.25
N ALA A 108 33.67 9.34 -27.45
CA ALA A 108 33.63 9.91 -28.80
C ALA A 108 34.97 10.45 -29.34
N THR A 109 36.09 10.38 -28.59
CA THR A 109 37.30 11.17 -28.93
C THR A 109 38.54 10.36 -29.33
N GLU A 110 38.49 9.03 -29.44
CA GLU A 110 39.71 8.23 -29.74
C GLU A 110 39.84 7.67 -31.16
N SER A 111 38.82 7.78 -32.03
CA SER A 111 38.88 7.17 -33.38
C SER A 111 39.38 8.09 -34.51
N LYS A 112 40.10 9.20 -34.23
CA LYS A 112 40.46 10.18 -35.28
C LYS A 112 41.94 10.54 -35.42
N LYS A 113 42.86 9.72 -34.91
CA LYS A 113 44.30 10.03 -35.02
C LYS A 113 45.17 8.84 -35.44
N GLU A 114 44.80 8.15 -36.51
CA GLU A 114 45.74 7.36 -37.31
C GLU A 114 45.38 7.51 -38.80
N LYS A 115 46.07 8.46 -39.44
CA LYS A 115 46.33 8.51 -40.88
C LYS A 115 47.70 9.14 -41.08
#